data_AF-A0A2G5QW51-F1
#
_entry.id   AF-A0A2G5QW51-F1
#
_cell.length_a   1.000
_cell.length_b   1.000
_cell.length_c   1.000
_cell.angle_alpha   90.00
_cell.angle_beta   90.00
_cell.angle_gamma   90.00
#
_symmetry.space_group_name_H-M   'P 1'
#
loop_
_entity.id
_entity.type
_entity.pdbx_description
1 polymer ?
#
loop_
_entity_poly.entity_id
_entity_poly.type
_entity_poly.pdbx_seq_one_letter_code
_entity_poly.pdbx_strand_id
1 'polypeptide(L)'
;MGTCHCSRCRKAGSGVYAYVRAEAFHWLAGQELLTRYRPKPPFRFTRSFCRRCGTALGDPDSGRILAIAASCLDDDPGARVSFDEFLPDRPSWEKPE
;
A
#
# COMPACT_ATOMS: atom_id res chain seq x y z
N MET A 1 -7.35 -1.42 8.63
CA MET A 1 -6.35 -1.77 7.59
C MET A 1 -6.99 -2.76 6.64
N GLY A 2 -6.43 -2.96 5.45
CA GLY A 2 -6.99 -3.92 4.50
C GLY A 2 -5.93 -4.54 3.60
N THR A 3 -6.26 -5.72 3.07
CA THR A 3 -5.44 -6.43 2.09
C THR A 3 -6.17 -6.47 0.76
N CYS A 4 -5.46 -6.18 -0.33
CA CYS A 4 -6.01 -6.27 -1.68
C CYS A 4 -5.28 -7.38 -2.43
N HIS A 5 -6.04 -8.39 -2.83
CA HIS A 5 -5.52 -9.61 -3.44
C HIS A 5 -5.35 -9.50 -4.95
N CYS A 6 -5.70 -8.39 -5.59
CA CYS A 6 -5.56 -8.26 -7.04
C CYS A 6 -4.10 -8.34 -7.50
N SER A 7 -3.87 -8.77 -8.75
CA SER A 7 -2.51 -8.98 -9.27
C SER A 7 -1.60 -7.76 -9.19
N ARG A 8 -2.15 -6.53 -9.24
CA ARG A 8 -1.39 -5.28 -9.12
C ARG A 8 -0.86 -5.06 -7.70
N CYS A 9 -1.69 -5.32 -6.70
CA CYS A 9 -1.32 -5.17 -5.28
C CYS A 9 -0.38 -6.30 -4.84
N ARG A 10 -0.62 -7.55 -5.27
CA ARG A 10 0.32 -8.66 -5.05
C ARG A 10 1.72 -8.35 -5.60
N LYS A 11 1.80 -7.81 -6.82
CA LYS A 11 3.07 -7.39 -7.44
C LYS A 11 3.63 -6.09 -6.86
N ALA A 12 2.86 -5.34 -6.08
CA ALA A 12 3.37 -4.16 -5.38
C ALA A 12 4.29 -4.54 -4.21
N GLY A 13 4.20 -5.78 -3.70
CA GLY A 13 5.01 -6.23 -2.56
C GLY A 13 4.49 -5.72 -1.21
N SER A 14 3.32 -5.10 -1.17
CA SER A 14 2.63 -4.67 0.05
C SER A 14 1.53 -5.68 0.40
N GLY A 15 1.66 -6.40 1.50
CA GLY A 15 0.62 -7.33 1.96
C GLY A 15 -0.59 -6.62 2.56
N VAL A 16 -0.36 -5.60 3.38
CA VAL A 16 -1.40 -4.88 4.12
C VAL A 16 -1.22 -3.37 3.94
N TYR A 17 -2.32 -2.65 3.74
CA TYR A 17 -2.35 -1.19 3.70
C TYR A 17 -3.05 -0.60 4.93
N ALA A 18 -2.42 0.43 5.49
CA ALA A 18 -3.03 1.37 6.42
C ALA A 18 -3.64 2.53 5.63
N TYR A 19 -4.92 2.81 5.88
CA TYR A 19 -5.63 3.92 5.26
C TYR A 19 -5.58 5.11 6.21
N VAL A 20 -4.85 6.14 5.81
CA VAL A 20 -4.55 7.32 6.64
C VAL A 20 -5.18 8.53 5.97
N ARG A 21 -5.77 9.44 6.75
CA ARG A 21 -6.26 10.70 6.17
C ARG A 21 -5.08 11.56 5.71
N ALA A 22 -5.17 12.17 4.54
CA ALA A 22 -4.03 12.84 3.89
C ALA A 22 -3.43 13.96 4.75
N GLU A 23 -4.26 14.68 5.50
CA GLU A 23 -3.90 15.74 6.43
C GLU A 23 -3.15 15.25 7.68
N ALA A 24 -3.22 13.95 7.99
CA ALA A 24 -2.49 13.33 9.10
C ALA A 24 -1.15 12.71 8.64
N PHE A 25 -0.84 12.78 7.35
CA PHE A 25 0.41 12.27 6.78
C PHE A 25 1.37 13.42 6.48
N HIS A 26 2.58 13.34 7.02
CA HIS A 26 3.61 14.35 6.82
C HIS A 26 4.92 13.69 6.39
N TRP A 27 5.50 14.21 5.31
CA TRP A 27 6.84 13.85 4.90
C TRP A 27 7.86 14.44 5.85
N LEU A 28 8.65 13.59 6.50
CA LEU A 28 9.79 14.03 7.32
C LEU A 28 11.09 14.07 6.50
N ALA A 29 11.27 13.11 5.58
CA ALA A 29 12.42 13.02 4.69
C ALA A 29 12.15 12.05 3.51
N GLY A 30 13.03 12.04 2.52
CA GLY A 30 13.11 10.99 1.49
C GLY A 30 12.04 11.02 0.40
N GLN A 31 11.21 12.07 0.34
CA GLN A 31 10.18 12.23 -0.68
C GLN A 31 10.78 12.24 -2.10
N GLU A 32 11.99 12.77 -2.25
CA GLU A 32 12.79 12.80 -3.48
C GLU A 32 13.31 11.43 -3.94
N LEU A 33 13.29 10.44 -3.05
CA LEU A 33 13.64 9.06 -3.37
C LEU A 33 12.45 8.25 -3.88
N LEU A 34 11.24 8.80 -3.85
CA LEU A 34 10.03 8.08 -4.21
C LEU A 34 9.84 8.01 -5.74
N THR A 35 9.96 6.81 -6.30
CA THR A 35 9.56 6.51 -7.67
C THR A 35 8.09 6.14 -7.74
N ARG A 36 7.39 6.63 -8.77
CA ARG A 36 5.94 6.47 -8.94
C ARG A 36 5.62 5.87 -10.29
N TYR A 37 4.74 4.87 -10.28
CA TYR A 37 4.15 4.28 -11.48
C TYR A 37 2.64 4.49 -11.47
N ARG A 38 2.19 5.47 -12.27
CA ARG A 38 0.76 5.77 -12.42
C ARG A 38 0.05 4.59 -13.09
N PRO A 39 -1.14 4.22 -12.60
CA PRO A 39 -1.96 3.21 -13.25
C PRO A 39 -2.51 3.72 -14.59
N LYS A 40 -2.88 2.77 -15.45
CA LYS A 40 -3.79 3.05 -16.57
C LYS A 40 -5.23 2.83 -16.09
N PRO A 41 -6.21 3.58 -16.62
CA PRO A 41 -7.63 3.30 -16.37
C PRO A 41 -7.97 1.82 -16.64
N PRO A 42 -8.90 1.21 -15.87
CA PRO A 42 -9.71 1.82 -14.80
C PRO A 42 -9.01 1.87 -13.44
N PHE A 43 -7.76 1.41 -13.33
CA PHE A 43 -7.04 1.37 -12.05
C PHE A 43 -6.69 2.79 -11.58
N ARG A 44 -6.80 3.02 -10.27
CA ARG A 44 -6.58 4.35 -9.65
C ARG A 44 -5.35 4.41 -8.74
N PHE A 45 -4.91 3.27 -8.24
CA PHE A 45 -3.79 3.17 -7.31
C PHE A 45 -2.43 3.38 -8.00
N THR A 46 -1.72 4.43 -7.58
CA THR A 46 -0.33 4.69 -7.94
C THR A 46 0.59 3.80 -7.13
N ARG A 47 1.45 3.04 -7.82
CA ARG A 47 2.49 2.27 -7.14
C ARG A 47 3.67 3.17 -6.84
N SER A 48 3.96 3.39 -5.57
CA SER A 48 5.11 4.18 -5.14
C SER A 48 6.08 3.36 -4.29
N PHE A 49 7.37 3.50 -4.57
CA PHE A 49 8.44 2.78 -3.87
C PHE A 49 9.74 3.58 -3.83
N CYS A 50 10.58 3.29 -2.85
CA CYS A 50 11.89 3.92 -2.72
C CYS A 50 12.83 3.45 -3.83
N ARG A 51 13.39 4.38 -4.62
CA ARG A 51 14.32 4.07 -5.72
C ARG A 51 15.66 3.49 -5.25
N ARG A 52 15.99 3.62 -3.96
CA ARG A 52 17.26 3.16 -3.38
C ARG A 52 17.19 1.74 -2.85
N CYS A 53 16.13 1.39 -2.12
CA CYS A 53 15.99 0.08 -1.48
C CYS A 53 14.84 -0.77 -2.02
N GLY A 54 13.97 -0.22 -2.86
CA GLY A 54 12.83 -0.93 -3.44
C GLY A 54 11.61 -1.07 -2.51
N THR A 55 11.69 -0.63 -1.25
CA THR A 55 10.57 -0.69 -0.29
C THR A 55 9.34 0.00 -0.87
N ALA A 56 8.23 -0.74 -0.91
CA ALA A 56 6.93 -0.23 -1.33
C ALA A 56 6.34 0.66 -0.24
N LEU A 57 5.92 1.87 -0.61
CA LEU A 57 5.25 2.81 0.29
C LEU A 57 3.72 2.79 0.12
N GLY A 58 3.24 2.44 -1.07
CA GLY A 58 1.82 2.53 -1.43
C GLY A 58 1.51 3.74 -2.29
N ASP A 59 0.43 4.45 -1.96
CA ASP A 59 -0.06 5.62 -2.71
C ASP A 59 -0.23 6.83 -1.77
N PRO A 60 0.85 7.58 -1.51
CA PRO A 60 0.85 8.71 -0.58
C PRO A 60 0.31 10.01 -1.18
N ASP A 61 -0.12 10.02 -2.45
CA ASP A 61 -0.51 11.25 -3.15
C ASP A 61 -1.98 11.25 -3.63
N SER A 62 -2.70 10.14 -3.44
CA SER A 62 -4.05 9.97 -4.02
C SER A 62 -5.18 10.36 -3.06
N GLY A 63 -5.76 11.54 -3.29
CA GLY A 63 -7.05 11.93 -2.69
C GLY A 63 -6.99 12.29 -1.20
N ARG A 64 -8.11 12.11 -0.50
CA ARG A 64 -8.25 12.46 0.93
C ARG A 64 -7.80 11.34 1.88
N ILE A 65 -7.74 10.11 1.38
CA ILE A 65 -7.33 8.93 2.14
C ILE A 65 -6.18 8.28 1.38
N LEU A 66 -5.03 8.25 2.02
CA LEU A 66 -3.80 7.67 1.52
C LEU A 66 -3.72 6.21 1.95
N ALA A 67 -3.21 5.36 1.08
CA ALA A 67 -2.96 3.97 1.38
C ALA A 67 -1.46 3.76 1.53
N ILE A 68 -1.01 3.65 2.78
CA ILE A 68 0.38 3.47 3.15
C ILE A 68 0.62 1.99 3.46
N ALA A 69 1.67 1.40 2.90
CA ALA A 69 2.03 0.02 3.19
C ALA A 69 2.31 -0.12 4.69
N ALA A 70 1.58 -1.01 5.38
CA ALA A 70 1.75 -1.21 6.82
C ALA A 70 3.15 -1.74 7.17
N SER A 71 3.83 -2.38 6.21
CA SER A 71 5.23 -2.81 6.32
C SER A 71 6.25 -1.67 6.45
N CYS A 72 5.83 -0.42 6.29
CA CYS A 72 6.66 0.77 6.55
C CYS A 72 6.58 1.26 8.01
N LEU A 73 5.74 0.62 8.84
CA LEU A 73 5.62 0.97 10.25
C LEU A 73 6.54 0.05 11.06
N ASP A 74 7.39 0.66 11.89
CA ASP A 74 8.29 -0.08 12.79
C ASP A 74 7.57 -0.55 14.07
N ASP A 75 6.55 0.21 14.51
CA ASP A 75 5.76 -0.05 15.72
C ASP A 75 4.35 -0.60 15.40
N ASP A 76 3.69 -1.21 16.39
CA ASP A 76 2.28 -1.62 16.28
C ASP A 76 1.36 -0.38 16.27
N PRO A 77 0.64 -0.10 15.17
CA PRO A 77 -0.27 1.04 15.11
C PRO A 77 -1.60 0.81 15.85
N GLY A 78 -1.81 -0.35 16.48
CA GLY A 78 -3.06 -0.75 17.15
C GLY A 78 -4.22 -1.05 16.20
N ALA A 79 -4.13 -0.60 14.94
CA ALA A 79 -5.05 -0.96 13.88
C ALA A 79 -4.86 -2.43 13.46
N ARG A 80 -5.95 -3.08 13.03
CA ARG A 80 -5.94 -4.44 12.51
C ARG A 80 -6.52 -4.49 11.10
N VAL A 81 -6.21 -5.56 10.38
CA VAL A 81 -6.87 -5.86 9.10
C VAL A 81 -8.34 -6.13 9.40
N SER A 82 -9.22 -5.45 8.67
CA SER A 82 -10.68 -5.55 8.88
C SER A 82 -11.43 -5.85 7.59
N PHE A 83 -10.72 -5.97 6.46
CA PHE A 83 -11.31 -6.32 5.18
C PHE A 83 -10.27 -6.83 4.17
N ASP A 84 -10.77 -7.66 3.27
CA ASP A 84 -10.05 -8.20 2.12
C ASP A 84 -10.77 -7.81 0.83
N GLU A 85 -10.03 -7.23 -0.10
CA GLU A 85 -10.52 -6.90 -1.44
C GLU A 85 -10.00 -7.91 -2.46
N PHE A 86 -10.81 -8.21 -3.47
CA PHE A 86 -10.47 -9.19 -4.52
C PHE A 86 -10.11 -10.57 -3.98
N LEU A 87 -10.73 -11.01 -2.88
CA LEU A 87 -10.46 -12.32 -2.25
C LEU A 87 -10.38 -13.53 -3.22
N PRO A 88 -11.18 -13.63 -4.31
CA PRO A 88 -11.02 -14.70 -5.29
C PRO A 88 -9.65 -14.74 -6.00
N ASP A 89 -8.94 -13.61 -6.04
CA ASP A 89 -7.58 -13.48 -6.60
C ASP A 89 -6.47 -13.84 -5.60
N ARG A 90 -6.83 -14.24 -4.37
CA ARG A 90 -5.87 -14.65 -3.33
C ARG A 90 -4.93 -15.73 -3.87
N PRO A 91 -3.62 -15.59 -3.73
CA PRO A 91 -2.69 -16.56 -4.28
C PRO A 91 -2.80 -17.91 -3.54
N SER A 92 -2.65 -19.00 -4.30
CA SER A 92 -2.82 -20.36 -3.77
C SER A 92 -1.77 -20.80 -2.75
N TRP A 93 -0.67 -20.05 -2.62
CA TRP A 93 0.41 -20.32 -1.66
C TRP A 93 0.25 -19.56 -0.33
N GLU A 94 -0.77 -18.70 -0.19
CA GLU A 94 -1.11 -18.12 1.12
C GLU A 94 -1.70 -19.20 2.03
N LYS A 95 -1.42 -19.09 3.34
CA LYS A 95 -1.98 -20.01 4.32
C LYS A 95 -3.51 -19.88 4.31
N PRO A 96 -4.25 -21.00 4.37
CA PRO A 96 -5.67 -20.96 4.67
C PRO A 96 -5.89 -20.29 6.03
N GLU A 97 -6.97 -19.51 6.15
CA GLU A 97 -7.46 -18.96 7.41
C GLU A 97 -8.03 -20.06 8.31
#